data_AF-A0A8B9N0I3-F1
#
_entry.id   AF-A0A8B9N0I3-F1
#
_cell.length_a   1.000
_cell.length_b   1.000
_cell.length_c   1.000
_cell.angle_alpha   90.00
_cell.angle_beta   90.00
_cell.angle_gamma   90.00
#
_symmetry.space_group_name_H-M   'P 1'
#
loop_
_entity.id
_entity.type
_entity.pdbx_description
1 polymer ?
#
loop_
_entity_poly.entity_id
_entity_poly.type
_entity_poly.pdbx_seq_one_letter_code
_entity_poly.pdbx_strand_id
1 'polypeptide(L)'
;MDDLNLHYRFLNWRRRIREIREVRAVRYQERAKHILVDGDTLSYHGNSGEVGCYVAPRPLTRDNNYFEVSIVDSGVRGTIAVGLVPQYYSLDHQPGWLPDSVAYHADDGKLYSGRAKGRQFGTKCSSGDRIGCGIELVSFEVQTAQIFFTKNGKRVGSTIMPLSPEGLFPAVGMHSLGEEVRLHLHAELGTEEDDSAMMVDSYEEEWGRLHDVKVCGTVSAAPHPQVRGGVGGGGPLEELPPPPPSPYARPRHPPALLMGDQGGYVVVVTTTRPGFPSVGTKPFLGGVGI
;
A
#
# COMPACT_ATOMS: atom_id res chain seq x y z
N MET A 1 -48.69 -46.13 2.46
CA MET A 1 -47.50 -46.60 3.20
C MET A 1 -46.26 -45.73 2.92
N ASP A 2 -46.29 -44.88 1.88
CA ASP A 2 -45.14 -44.06 1.48
C ASP A 2 -44.87 -42.80 2.33
N ASP A 3 -45.90 -42.24 2.97
CA ASP A 3 -45.75 -41.01 3.78
C ASP A 3 -44.91 -41.19 5.05
N LEU A 4 -44.97 -42.37 5.67
CA LEU A 4 -44.14 -42.72 6.83
C LEU A 4 -42.65 -42.79 6.48
N ASN A 5 -42.33 -43.23 5.25
CA ASN A 5 -40.97 -43.32 4.75
C ASN A 5 -40.40 -41.93 4.42
N LEU A 6 -41.22 -41.04 3.86
CA LEU A 6 -40.82 -39.65 3.58
C LEU A 6 -40.55 -38.87 4.88
N HIS A 7 -41.39 -39.04 5.90
CA HIS A 7 -41.23 -38.40 7.21
C HIS A 7 -39.94 -38.85 7.91
N TYR A 8 -39.63 -40.15 7.91
CA TYR A 8 -38.38 -40.69 8.47
C TYR A 8 -37.13 -40.20 7.71
N ARG A 9 -37.18 -40.15 6.37
CA ARG A 9 -36.10 -39.59 5.56
C ARG A 9 -35.88 -38.11 5.84
N PHE A 10 -36.94 -37.34 6.04
CA PHE A 10 -36.87 -35.91 6.38
C PHE A 10 -36.30 -35.68 7.78
N LEU A 11 -36.70 -36.47 8.78
CA LEU A 11 -36.15 -36.41 10.13
C LEU A 11 -34.65 -36.78 10.17
N ASN A 12 -34.26 -37.84 9.45
CA ASN A 12 -32.86 -38.24 9.33
C ASN A 12 -32.02 -37.18 8.59
N TRP A 13 -32.56 -36.57 7.54
CA TRP A 13 -31.94 -35.44 6.85
C TRP A 13 -31.75 -34.23 7.77
N ARG A 14 -32.76 -33.86 8.56
CA ARG A 14 -32.66 -32.75 9.53
C ARG A 14 -31.66 -33.04 10.64
N ARG A 15 -31.61 -34.28 11.14
CA ARG A 15 -30.64 -34.70 12.16
C ARG A 15 -29.21 -34.64 11.60
N ARG A 16 -29.00 -35.11 10.37
CA ARG A 16 -27.70 -35.05 9.69
C ARG A 16 -27.27 -33.63 9.34
N ILE A 17 -28.20 -32.74 8.93
CA ILE A 17 -27.91 -31.31 8.76
C ILE A 17 -27.52 -30.66 10.08
N ARG A 18 -28.25 -30.96 11.17
CA ARG A 18 -27.94 -30.42 12.50
C ARG A 18 -26.55 -30.88 12.95
N GLU A 19 -26.24 -32.15 12.79
CA GLU A 19 -24.93 -32.72 13.12
C GLU A 19 -23.81 -32.12 12.26
N ILE A 20 -24.02 -31.94 10.95
CA ILE A 20 -23.06 -31.23 10.08
C ILE A 20 -22.87 -29.78 10.53
N ARG A 21 -23.95 -29.09 10.90
CA ARG A 21 -23.91 -27.71 11.38
C ARG A 21 -23.20 -27.60 12.73
N GLU A 22 -23.46 -28.51 13.66
CA GLU A 22 -22.80 -28.57 14.97
C GLU A 22 -21.30 -28.89 14.81
N VAL A 23 -20.95 -29.89 13.98
CA VAL A 23 -19.55 -30.21 13.67
C VAL A 23 -18.83 -29.04 12.99
N ARG A 24 -19.50 -28.33 12.07
CA ARG A 24 -18.95 -27.11 11.46
C ARG A 24 -18.84 -25.96 12.46
N ALA A 25 -19.82 -25.78 13.35
CA ALA A 25 -19.80 -24.74 14.36
C ALA A 25 -18.67 -24.91 15.37
N VAL A 26 -18.35 -26.16 15.77
CA VAL A 26 -17.18 -26.47 16.61
C VAL A 26 -15.87 -26.22 15.86
N ARG A 27 -15.84 -26.47 14.54
CA ARG A 27 -14.65 -26.28 13.71
C ARG A 27 -14.29 -24.81 13.46
N TYR A 28 -15.28 -23.91 13.48
CA TYR A 28 -15.11 -22.50 13.14
C TYR A 28 -15.32 -21.59 14.37
N GLN A 29 -14.60 -21.90 15.45
CA GLN A 29 -14.56 -21.04 16.63
C GLN A 29 -13.24 -20.27 16.67
N GLU A 30 -13.35 -19.03 17.12
CA GLU A 30 -12.20 -18.23 17.52
C GLU A 30 -11.46 -18.94 18.66
N ARG A 31 -10.13 -18.90 18.62
CA ARG A 31 -9.28 -19.55 19.61
C ARG A 31 -8.16 -18.62 20.01
N ALA A 32 -8.05 -18.34 21.31
CA ALA A 32 -7.01 -17.49 21.85
C ALA A 32 -6.46 -18.04 23.17
N LYS A 33 -5.18 -17.82 23.43
CA LYS A 33 -4.54 -18.02 24.74
C LYS A 33 -3.59 -16.86 25.00
N HIS A 34 -3.56 -16.37 26.24
CA HIS A 34 -2.76 -15.21 26.67
C HIS A 34 -2.95 -13.95 25.80
N ILE A 35 -4.10 -13.82 25.15
CA ILE A 35 -4.53 -12.67 24.36
C ILE A 35 -5.98 -12.37 24.78
N LEU A 36 -6.24 -11.12 25.13
CA LEU A 36 -7.60 -10.59 25.30
C LEU A 36 -8.13 -10.18 23.93
N VAL A 37 -9.37 -10.55 23.64
CA VAL A 37 -10.08 -10.20 22.40
C VAL A 37 -11.21 -9.25 22.75
N ASP A 38 -11.16 -8.03 22.23
CA ASP A 38 -12.23 -7.02 22.35
C ASP A 38 -12.60 -6.49 20.96
N GLY A 39 -13.65 -7.09 20.38
CA GLY A 39 -13.99 -6.88 18.97
C GLY A 39 -12.82 -7.26 18.06
N ASP A 40 -12.32 -6.28 17.31
CA ASP A 40 -11.19 -6.46 16.39
C ASP A 40 -9.83 -6.17 17.06
N THR A 41 -9.81 -5.77 18.33
CA THR A 41 -8.58 -5.48 19.08
C THR A 41 -8.10 -6.74 19.81
N LEU A 42 -6.83 -7.07 19.64
CA LEU A 42 -6.15 -8.15 20.33
C LEU A 42 -5.03 -7.57 21.19
N SER A 43 -5.04 -7.83 22.50
CA SER A 43 -4.05 -7.31 23.43
C SER A 43 -3.39 -8.45 24.20
N TYR A 44 -2.06 -8.42 24.32
CA TYR A 44 -1.31 -9.43 25.06
C TYR A 44 -1.68 -9.44 26.54
N HIS A 45 -1.93 -10.63 27.07
CA HIS A 45 -2.34 -10.86 28.47
C HIS A 45 -1.72 -12.16 29.01
N GLY A 46 -0.43 -12.36 28.72
CA GLY A 46 0.38 -13.42 29.31
C GLY A 46 1.29 -12.91 30.43
N ASN A 47 1.78 -13.83 31.25
CA ASN A 47 2.83 -13.56 32.23
C ASN A 47 4.22 -13.68 31.60
N SER A 48 5.27 -13.42 32.39
CA SER A 48 6.66 -13.40 31.92
C SER A 48 7.05 -14.70 31.20
N GLY A 49 7.25 -14.62 29.88
CA GLY A 49 7.74 -15.70 29.03
C GLY A 49 6.65 -16.54 28.34
N GLU A 50 5.36 -16.32 28.65
CA GLU A 50 4.24 -17.02 28.00
C GLU A 50 3.98 -16.46 26.60
N VAL A 51 3.81 -17.32 25.61
CA VAL A 51 3.41 -16.88 24.26
C VAL A 51 1.89 -16.76 24.21
N GLY A 52 1.40 -15.62 23.74
CA GLY A 52 0.02 -15.45 23.33
C GLY A 52 -0.17 -15.79 21.87
N CYS A 53 -1.29 -16.44 21.55
CA CYS A 53 -1.63 -16.80 20.18
C CYS A 53 -3.14 -16.78 20.00
N TYR A 54 -3.55 -16.17 18.90
CA TYR A 54 -4.91 -16.03 18.42
C TYR A 54 -5.01 -16.68 17.04
N VAL A 55 -6.08 -17.45 16.82
CA VAL A 55 -6.44 -18.05 15.53
C VAL A 55 -7.88 -17.66 15.22
N ALA A 56 -8.07 -17.04 14.05
CA ALA A 56 -9.37 -16.59 13.58
C ALA A 56 -10.35 -17.74 13.38
N PRO A 57 -11.68 -17.50 13.44
CA PRO A 57 -12.68 -18.54 13.35
C PRO A 57 -12.81 -19.19 11.97
N ARG A 58 -12.35 -18.54 10.89
CA ARG A 58 -12.51 -19.04 9.52
C ARG A 58 -11.17 -19.03 8.76
N PRO A 59 -10.95 -20.02 7.88
CA PRO A 59 -9.79 -20.00 7.01
C PRO A 59 -9.95 -18.91 5.95
N LEU A 60 -8.84 -18.52 5.34
CA LEU A 60 -8.89 -17.75 4.11
C LEU A 60 -9.55 -18.58 3.00
N THR A 61 -10.23 -17.88 2.10
CA THR A 61 -10.97 -18.46 0.98
C THR A 61 -10.64 -17.70 -0.30
N ARG A 62 -11.09 -18.17 -1.46
CA ARG A 62 -10.90 -17.44 -2.73
C ARG A 62 -11.47 -16.01 -2.68
N ASP A 63 -12.62 -15.83 -2.05
CA ASP A 63 -13.31 -14.53 -1.97
C ASP A 63 -12.78 -13.63 -0.83
N ASN A 64 -12.10 -14.23 0.15
CA ASN A 64 -11.50 -13.52 1.28
C ASN A 64 -10.12 -14.13 1.53
N ASN A 65 -9.16 -13.79 0.67
CA ASN A 65 -7.84 -14.40 0.59
C ASN A 65 -6.72 -13.56 1.19
N TYR A 66 -7.06 -12.44 1.84
CA TYR A 66 -6.12 -11.48 2.42
C TYR A 66 -6.68 -10.92 3.72
N PHE A 67 -5.80 -10.66 4.68
CA PHE A 67 -6.13 -9.95 5.91
C PHE A 67 -4.95 -9.09 6.35
N GLU A 68 -5.23 -8.11 7.20
CA GLU A 68 -4.21 -7.23 7.75
C GLU A 68 -4.29 -7.13 9.27
N VAL A 69 -3.16 -6.74 9.85
CA VAL A 69 -3.00 -6.49 11.28
C VAL A 69 -2.29 -5.16 11.44
N SER A 70 -2.94 -4.19 12.05
CA SER A 70 -2.31 -2.92 12.45
C SER A 70 -1.69 -3.06 13.82
N ILE A 71 -0.41 -2.73 13.96
CA ILE A 71 0.26 -2.71 15.25
C ILE A 71 -0.14 -1.41 15.96
N VAL A 72 -0.98 -1.53 16.99
CA VAL A 72 -1.42 -0.38 17.80
C VAL A 72 -0.29 -0.01 18.76
N ASP A 73 0.23 -1.00 19.48
CA ASP A 73 1.39 -0.87 20.35
C ASP A 73 2.31 -2.10 20.18
N SER A 74 3.59 -1.87 19.92
CA SER A 74 4.59 -2.93 19.84
C SER A 74 4.96 -3.51 21.22
N GLY A 75 4.53 -2.88 22.31
CA GLY A 75 4.89 -3.30 23.66
C GLY A 75 6.40 -3.26 23.90
N VAL A 76 6.87 -4.07 24.84
CA VAL A 76 8.27 -4.06 25.31
C VAL A 76 9.24 -4.62 24.25
N ARG A 77 8.85 -5.66 23.50
CA ARG A 77 9.76 -6.37 22.58
C ARG A 77 9.34 -6.32 21.11
N GLY A 78 8.11 -5.93 20.78
CA GLY A 78 7.60 -5.96 19.40
C GLY A 78 7.50 -7.37 18.82
N THR A 79 7.42 -8.39 19.67
CA THR A 79 7.39 -9.82 19.31
C THR A 79 6.00 -10.27 18.83
N ILE A 80 5.53 -9.56 17.81
CA ILE A 80 4.24 -9.77 17.16
C ILE A 80 4.47 -10.57 15.88
N ALA A 81 3.76 -11.70 15.72
CA ALA A 81 3.79 -12.51 14.52
C ALA A 81 2.44 -12.48 13.82
N VAL A 82 2.44 -12.32 12.50
CA VAL A 82 1.22 -12.33 11.67
C VAL A 82 1.38 -13.37 10.58
N GLY A 83 0.41 -14.26 10.43
CA GLY A 83 0.51 -15.32 9.43
C GLY A 83 -0.66 -16.27 9.36
N LEU A 84 -0.38 -17.46 8.83
CA LEU A 84 -1.35 -18.51 8.57
C LEU A 84 -0.95 -19.80 9.29
N VAL A 85 -1.94 -20.46 9.89
CA VAL A 85 -1.77 -21.70 10.66
C VAL A 85 -2.85 -22.73 10.31
N PRO A 86 -2.61 -24.03 10.53
CA PRO A 86 -3.65 -25.05 10.41
C PRO A 86 -4.71 -24.89 11.51
N GLN A 87 -5.89 -25.48 11.26
CA GLN A 87 -7.03 -25.40 12.18
C GLN A 87 -6.67 -25.67 13.64
N TYR A 88 -5.87 -26.71 13.94
CA TYR A 88 -5.53 -27.14 15.30
C TYR A 88 -4.12 -26.73 15.73
N TYR A 89 -3.73 -25.49 15.41
CA TYR A 89 -2.44 -24.95 15.87
C TYR A 89 -2.34 -24.86 17.40
N SER A 90 -1.13 -25.04 17.94
CA SER A 90 -0.87 -24.80 19.37
C SER A 90 -1.00 -23.32 19.69
N LEU A 91 -1.71 -22.97 20.76
CA LEU A 91 -1.84 -21.58 21.20
C LEU A 91 -0.69 -21.13 22.12
N ASP A 92 0.31 -21.99 22.34
CA ASP A 92 1.50 -21.73 23.15
C ASP A 92 2.75 -21.42 22.31
N HIS A 93 2.58 -21.27 20.99
CA HIS A 93 3.65 -21.03 20.04
C HIS A 93 3.28 -19.90 19.09
N GLN A 94 4.29 -19.14 18.68
CA GLN A 94 4.12 -18.11 17.66
C GLN A 94 3.77 -18.76 16.33
N PRO A 95 2.84 -18.20 15.54
CA PRO A 95 2.64 -18.58 14.15
C PRO A 95 3.98 -18.69 13.38
N GLY A 96 4.13 -19.73 12.57
CA GLY A 96 5.35 -20.04 11.81
C GLY A 96 6.39 -20.88 12.56
N TRP A 97 6.27 -21.09 13.89
CA TRP A 97 7.24 -21.90 14.65
C TRP A 97 7.02 -23.40 14.59
N LEU A 98 5.78 -23.85 14.38
CA LEU A 98 5.41 -25.27 14.24
C LEU A 98 5.10 -25.63 12.78
N PRO A 99 5.15 -26.93 12.42
CA PRO A 99 4.83 -27.41 11.06
C PRO A 99 3.53 -26.86 10.49
N ASP A 100 3.46 -26.82 9.16
CA ASP A 100 2.29 -26.40 8.37
C ASP A 100 1.80 -24.97 8.65
N SER A 101 2.65 -24.13 9.24
CA SER A 101 2.38 -22.71 9.48
C SER A 101 3.46 -21.81 8.90
N VAL A 102 3.10 -20.56 8.63
CA VAL A 102 4.01 -19.50 8.18
C VAL A 102 3.62 -18.17 8.80
N ALA A 103 4.60 -17.35 9.16
CA ALA A 103 4.35 -15.99 9.63
C ALA A 103 5.51 -15.04 9.37
N TYR A 104 5.17 -13.77 9.27
CA TYR A 104 6.09 -12.64 9.29
C TYR A 104 6.16 -12.05 10.70
N HIS A 105 7.36 -11.94 11.25
CA HIS A 105 7.60 -11.51 12.64
C HIS A 105 8.09 -10.06 12.66
N ALA A 106 7.43 -9.22 13.46
CA ALA A 106 7.63 -7.78 13.49
C ALA A 106 8.97 -7.36 14.11
N ASP A 107 9.43 -8.08 15.14
CA ASP A 107 10.63 -7.75 15.92
C ASP A 107 11.94 -7.90 15.11
N ASP A 108 11.97 -8.81 14.13
CA ASP A 108 13.16 -9.11 13.35
C ASP A 108 12.97 -9.03 11.82
N GLY A 109 11.75 -8.86 11.33
CA GLY A 109 11.44 -8.79 9.90
C GLY A 109 11.72 -10.11 9.17
N LYS A 110 11.72 -11.25 9.88
CA LYS A 110 11.97 -12.56 9.27
C LYS A 110 10.68 -13.31 8.99
N LEU A 111 10.79 -14.23 8.03
CA LEU A 111 9.77 -15.22 7.76
C LEU A 111 10.08 -16.50 8.54
N TYR A 112 9.11 -16.98 9.31
CA TYR A 112 9.14 -18.25 10.01
C TYR A 112 8.19 -19.21 9.30
N SER A 113 8.64 -20.43 9.03
CA SER A 113 7.84 -21.44 8.34
C SER A 113 8.20 -22.82 8.86
N GLY A 114 7.29 -23.41 9.62
CA GLY A 114 7.45 -24.77 10.16
C GLY A 114 8.47 -24.93 11.31
N ARG A 115 9.18 -23.89 11.72
CA ARG A 115 10.27 -23.98 12.73
C ARG A 115 10.62 -22.63 13.35
N ALA A 116 11.09 -22.64 14.60
CA ALA A 116 11.56 -21.46 15.36
C ALA A 116 12.92 -20.88 14.89
N LYS A 117 13.22 -20.97 13.58
CA LYS A 117 14.40 -20.36 12.96
C LYS A 117 13.95 -19.59 11.71
N GLY A 118 13.82 -18.28 11.86
CA GLY A 118 13.40 -17.38 10.79
C GLY A 118 14.48 -17.22 9.71
N ARG A 119 14.05 -16.89 8.49
CA ARG A 119 14.91 -16.48 7.37
C ARG A 119 14.73 -15.00 7.07
N GLN A 120 15.78 -14.33 6.60
CA GLN A 120 15.69 -12.94 6.15
C GLN A 120 14.59 -12.81 5.09
N PHE A 121 13.72 -11.80 5.23
CA PHE A 121 12.56 -11.66 4.36
C PHE A 121 12.18 -10.19 4.14
N GLY A 122 11.92 -9.44 5.20
CA GLY A 122 11.55 -8.04 5.15
C GLY A 122 12.27 -7.19 6.19
N THR A 123 11.66 -6.05 6.52
CA THR A 123 12.15 -5.14 7.57
C THR A 123 11.31 -5.28 8.84
N LYS A 124 11.85 -4.84 9.98
CA LYS A 124 11.09 -4.83 11.24
C LYS A 124 9.82 -3.98 11.12
N CYS A 125 8.81 -4.29 11.93
CA CYS A 125 7.60 -3.49 12.06
C CYS A 125 7.43 -3.00 13.50
N SER A 126 6.83 -1.84 13.69
CA SER A 126 6.59 -1.22 15.01
C SER A 126 5.17 -0.63 15.10
N SER A 127 4.83 -0.01 16.23
CA SER A 127 3.57 0.74 16.37
C SER A 127 3.34 1.67 15.18
N GLY A 128 2.12 1.65 14.64
CA GLY A 128 1.72 2.39 13.43
C GLY A 128 1.93 1.62 12.12
N ASP A 129 2.79 0.59 12.08
CA ASP A 129 2.91 -0.26 10.90
C ASP A 129 1.73 -1.25 10.79
N ARG A 130 1.51 -1.73 9.57
CA ARG A 130 0.48 -2.69 9.19
C ARG A 130 1.11 -3.85 8.45
N ILE A 131 0.85 -5.07 8.93
CA ILE A 131 1.30 -6.30 8.29
C ILE A 131 0.11 -6.96 7.63
N GLY A 132 0.20 -7.24 6.33
CA GLY A 132 -0.78 -8.06 5.62
C GLY A 132 -0.25 -9.44 5.30
N CYS A 133 -1.17 -10.40 5.19
CA CYS A 133 -0.90 -11.76 4.81
C CYS A 133 -2.04 -12.28 3.93
N GLY A 134 -1.70 -12.93 2.82
CA GLY A 134 -2.70 -13.49 1.93
C GLY A 134 -2.21 -14.70 1.16
N ILE A 135 -3.16 -15.34 0.46
CA ILE A 135 -2.93 -16.49 -0.42
C ILE A 135 -3.19 -16.03 -1.85
N GLU A 136 -2.27 -16.31 -2.77
CA GLU A 136 -2.48 -16.03 -4.19
C GLU A 136 -3.70 -16.78 -4.71
N LEU A 137 -4.56 -16.12 -5.49
CA LEU A 137 -5.83 -16.69 -5.96
C LEU A 137 -5.64 -17.99 -6.76
N VAL A 138 -4.57 -18.06 -7.56
CA VAL A 138 -4.20 -19.26 -8.33
C VAL A 138 -3.97 -20.47 -7.43
N SER A 139 -3.56 -20.26 -6.18
CA SER A 139 -3.34 -21.33 -5.21
C SER A 139 -4.61 -22.11 -4.94
N PHE A 140 -5.81 -21.51 -5.02
CA PHE A 140 -7.06 -22.23 -4.78
C PHE A 140 -7.45 -23.20 -5.92
N GLU A 141 -6.73 -23.17 -7.04
CA GLU A 141 -6.92 -24.08 -8.19
C GLU A 141 -5.90 -25.22 -8.18
N VAL A 142 -4.85 -25.12 -7.36
CA VAL A 142 -3.76 -26.08 -7.24
C VAL A 142 -3.62 -26.55 -5.79
N GLN A 143 -3.11 -27.75 -5.54
CA GLN A 143 -3.01 -28.26 -4.15
C GLN A 143 -1.79 -27.71 -3.38
N THR A 144 -1.40 -26.47 -3.67
CA THR A 144 -0.20 -25.81 -3.12
C THR A 144 -0.51 -24.36 -2.79
N ALA A 145 -0.29 -23.94 -1.54
CA ALA A 145 -0.53 -22.59 -1.08
C ALA A 145 0.68 -21.67 -1.36
N GLN A 146 0.53 -20.70 -2.27
CA GLN A 146 1.47 -19.58 -2.40
C GLN A 146 0.98 -18.43 -1.51
N ILE A 147 1.74 -18.14 -0.46
CA ILE A 147 1.40 -17.18 0.58
C ILE A 147 2.29 -15.96 0.42
N PHE A 148 1.70 -14.77 0.46
CA PHE A 148 2.41 -13.50 0.37
C PHE A 148 2.18 -12.64 1.61
N PHE A 149 3.10 -11.69 1.80
CA PHE A 149 3.04 -10.75 2.91
C PHE A 149 3.27 -9.33 2.42
N THR A 150 2.68 -8.38 3.13
CA THR A 150 2.80 -6.94 2.87
C THR A 150 3.19 -6.21 4.14
N LYS A 151 3.82 -5.05 3.97
CA LYS A 151 4.04 -4.06 5.01
C LYS A 151 3.50 -2.74 4.49
N ASN A 152 2.53 -2.17 5.19
CA ASN A 152 1.86 -0.91 4.84
C ASN A 152 1.34 -0.93 3.39
N GLY A 153 0.59 -1.99 3.03
CA GLY A 153 0.06 -2.21 1.68
C GLY A 153 1.08 -2.72 0.66
N LYS A 154 2.38 -2.41 0.84
CA LYS A 154 3.43 -2.80 -0.11
C LYS A 154 3.88 -4.25 0.10
N ARG A 155 3.97 -5.01 -0.99
CA ARG A 155 4.44 -6.40 -0.98
C ARG A 155 5.89 -6.51 -0.49
N VAL A 156 6.12 -7.40 0.48
CA VAL A 156 7.45 -7.75 1.00
C VAL A 156 8.01 -8.96 0.26
N GLY A 157 7.19 -9.98 0.02
CA GLY A 157 7.58 -11.20 -0.68
C GLY A 157 6.54 -12.31 -0.56
N SER A 158 6.89 -13.50 -1.02
CA SER A 158 6.04 -14.70 -0.94
C SER A 158 6.82 -15.97 -0.60
N THR A 159 6.08 -17.02 -0.24
CA THR A 159 6.60 -18.37 -0.02
C THR A 159 5.58 -19.39 -0.48
N ILE A 160 6.06 -20.58 -0.81
CA ILE A 160 5.20 -21.71 -1.19
C ILE A 160 5.19 -22.71 -0.03
N MET A 161 4.00 -23.16 0.35
CA MET A 161 3.80 -24.27 1.27
C MET A 161 3.20 -25.46 0.54
N PRO A 162 3.75 -26.68 0.71
CA PRO A 162 3.30 -27.89 0.01
C PRO A 162 2.03 -28.47 0.64
N LEU A 163 0.99 -27.65 0.79
CA LEU A 163 -0.30 -28.03 1.34
C LEU A 163 -1.43 -27.24 0.67
N SER A 164 -2.67 -27.74 0.80
CA SER A 164 -3.86 -27.07 0.27
C SER A 164 -4.07 -25.71 0.96
N PRO A 165 -4.40 -24.63 0.22
CA PRO A 165 -4.76 -23.36 0.84
C PRO A 165 -6.06 -23.45 1.64
N GLU A 166 -6.92 -24.42 1.32
CA GLU A 166 -8.14 -24.67 2.07
C GLU A 166 -7.79 -25.19 3.47
N GLY A 167 -8.08 -24.38 4.50
CA GLY A 167 -7.81 -24.73 5.90
C GLY A 167 -6.62 -24.00 6.53
N LEU A 168 -6.10 -22.96 5.88
CA LEU A 168 -5.17 -22.01 6.48
C LEU A 168 -5.93 -20.84 7.13
N PHE A 169 -5.72 -20.64 8.42
CA PHE A 169 -6.42 -19.67 9.26
C PHE A 169 -5.53 -18.48 9.57
N PRO A 170 -6.03 -17.24 9.46
CA PRO A 170 -5.36 -16.06 10.00
C PRO A 170 -5.01 -16.25 11.47
N ALA A 171 -3.77 -15.93 11.82
CA ALA A 171 -3.29 -16.02 13.17
C ALA A 171 -2.37 -14.85 13.53
N VAL A 172 -2.45 -14.48 14.80
CA VAL A 172 -1.61 -13.44 15.43
C VAL A 172 -0.98 -14.04 16.67
N GLY A 173 0.32 -13.86 16.85
CA GLY A 173 0.99 -14.21 18.09
C GLY A 173 1.69 -13.01 18.72
N MET A 174 1.84 -13.06 20.04
CA MET A 174 2.36 -12.00 20.91
C MET A 174 3.21 -12.62 22.03
N HIS A 175 4.21 -11.91 22.52
CA HIS A 175 5.14 -12.43 23.54
C HIS A 175 5.74 -11.36 24.46
N SER A 176 5.17 -10.16 24.50
CA SER A 176 5.59 -9.14 25.46
C SER A 176 4.48 -8.20 25.91
N LEU A 177 4.64 -7.69 27.14
CA LEU A 177 3.70 -6.77 27.75
C LEU A 177 3.51 -5.51 26.89
N GLY A 178 2.26 -5.05 26.82
CA GLY A 178 1.86 -3.87 26.05
C GLY A 178 1.66 -4.13 24.56
N GLU A 179 1.93 -5.33 24.04
CA GLU A 179 1.61 -5.64 22.65
C GLU A 179 0.10 -5.59 22.41
N GLU A 180 -0.31 -4.79 21.44
CA GLU A 180 -1.70 -4.63 21.02
C GLU A 180 -1.78 -4.44 19.52
N VAL A 181 -2.75 -5.11 18.89
CA VAL A 181 -3.01 -4.98 17.45
C VAL A 181 -4.50 -4.85 17.17
N ARG A 182 -4.82 -4.31 15.99
CA ARG A 182 -6.16 -4.35 15.41
C ARG A 182 -6.18 -5.26 14.19
N LEU A 183 -7.09 -6.23 14.19
CA LEU A 183 -7.26 -7.23 13.14
C LEU A 183 -8.26 -6.76 12.09
N HIS A 184 -7.91 -6.89 10.81
CA HIS A 184 -8.75 -6.54 9.67
C HIS A 184 -8.94 -7.78 8.79
N LEU A 185 -9.93 -8.62 9.14
CA LEU A 185 -10.19 -9.90 8.45
C LEU A 185 -10.78 -9.75 7.04
N HIS A 186 -11.26 -8.56 6.70
CA HIS A 186 -11.88 -8.22 5.43
C HIS A 186 -11.11 -7.09 4.73
N ALA A 187 -9.79 -7.07 4.91
CA ALA A 187 -8.94 -6.11 4.23
C ALA A 187 -8.89 -6.42 2.72
N GLU A 188 -8.89 -5.37 1.90
CA GLU A 188 -8.66 -5.48 0.47
C GLU A 188 -7.26 -4.95 0.17
N LEU A 189 -6.51 -5.69 -0.65
CA LEU A 189 -5.24 -5.20 -1.14
C LEU A 189 -5.52 -4.19 -2.27
N GLY A 190 -5.29 -2.90 -2.03
CA GLY A 190 -5.41 -1.89 -3.06
C GLY A 190 -4.56 -2.26 -4.28
N THR A 191 -5.12 -2.11 -5.48
CA THR A 191 -4.33 -2.29 -6.71
C THR A 191 -3.29 -1.19 -6.79
N GLU A 192 -2.07 -1.47 -7.28
CA GLU A 192 -1.00 -0.46 -7.41
C GLU A 192 -1.41 0.78 -8.26
N GLU A 193 -2.54 0.69 -8.96
CA GLU A 193 -3.18 1.80 -9.69
C GLU A 193 -3.84 2.84 -8.76
N ASP A 194 -4.32 2.47 -7.56
CA ASP A 194 -4.98 3.39 -6.62
C ASP A 194 -3.99 4.38 -5.98
N ASP A 195 -2.75 3.96 -5.76
CA ASP A 195 -1.68 4.84 -5.26
C ASP A 195 -1.25 5.89 -6.31
N SER A 196 -1.55 5.65 -7.59
CA SER A 196 -1.30 6.62 -8.67
C SER A 196 -2.41 7.68 -8.79
N ALA A 197 -3.59 7.45 -8.20
CA ALA A 197 -4.75 8.31 -8.33
C ALA A 197 -4.86 9.39 -7.22
N MET A 198 -4.02 9.34 -6.18
CA MET A 198 -4.14 10.22 -4.99
C MET A 198 -3.00 11.24 -4.85
N MET A 199 -2.41 11.65 -5.96
CA MET A 199 -1.64 12.90 -6.06
C MET A 199 -2.54 13.96 -6.69
N VAL A 200 -3.51 14.45 -5.91
CA VAL A 200 -4.08 15.78 -6.14
C VAL A 200 -3.49 16.66 -5.07
N ASP A 201 -2.26 17.05 -5.31
CA ASP A 201 -1.70 18.29 -4.84
C ASP A 201 -2.70 19.43 -5.06
N SER A 202 -3.50 19.69 -4.03
CA SER A 202 -4.32 20.88 -3.93
C SER A 202 -3.40 22.09 -3.74
N TYR A 203 -2.71 22.52 -4.79
CA TYR A 203 -2.11 23.86 -4.85
C TYR A 203 -3.01 24.90 -5.52
N GLU A 204 -4.28 24.60 -5.79
CA GLU A 204 -5.21 25.62 -6.30
C GLU A 204 -5.38 26.82 -5.35
N GLU A 205 -5.13 26.67 -4.04
CA GLU A 205 -5.14 27.81 -3.12
C GLU A 205 -3.91 28.73 -3.18
N GLU A 206 -2.79 28.29 -3.79
CA GLU A 206 -1.57 29.12 -3.87
C GLU A 206 -1.49 29.93 -5.19
N TRP A 207 -2.14 29.47 -6.27
CA TRP A 207 -2.26 30.24 -7.51
C TRP A 207 -3.14 31.49 -7.36
N GLY A 208 -4.13 31.45 -6.47
CA GLY A 208 -4.96 32.60 -6.11
C GLY A 208 -4.28 33.65 -5.24
N ARG A 209 -2.99 33.49 -4.88
CA ARG A 209 -2.22 34.47 -4.10
C ARG A 209 -1.05 35.08 -4.88
N LEU A 210 -0.87 34.68 -6.14
CA LEU A 210 0.18 35.18 -7.01
C LEU A 210 -0.25 36.46 -7.75
N HIS A 211 -0.77 37.46 -7.05
CA HIS A 211 -1.20 38.72 -7.66
C HIS A 211 -0.10 39.79 -7.73
N ASP A 212 1.01 39.60 -7.00
CA ASP A 212 2.01 40.65 -6.81
C ASP A 212 3.42 40.23 -7.27
N VAL A 213 3.52 39.53 -8.40
CA VAL A 213 4.84 39.29 -9.02
C VAL A 213 5.26 40.55 -9.79
N LYS A 214 6.02 41.42 -9.13
CA LYS A 214 6.73 42.51 -9.80
C LYS A 214 8.04 41.98 -10.40
N VAL A 215 8.10 41.97 -11.72
CA VAL A 215 9.35 41.80 -12.46
C VAL A 215 10.13 43.11 -12.41
N CYS A 216 11.22 43.15 -11.65
CA CYS A 216 12.21 44.23 -11.70
C CYS A 216 13.49 43.68 -12.32
N GLY A 217 13.70 43.95 -13.60
CA GLY A 217 14.95 43.64 -14.30
C GLY A 217 15.29 44.74 -15.28
N THR A 218 16.55 45.18 -15.27
CA THR A 218 17.09 46.11 -16.27
C THR A 218 17.51 45.32 -17.50
N VAL A 219 16.94 45.63 -18.66
CA VAL A 219 17.38 45.06 -19.93
C VAL A 219 18.70 45.72 -20.32
N SER A 220 19.81 45.00 -20.20
CA SER A 220 21.08 45.44 -20.80
C SER A 220 21.15 44.88 -22.22
N ALA A 221 20.99 45.74 -23.22
CA ALA A 221 21.29 45.39 -24.60
C ALA A 221 22.80 45.10 -24.72
N ALA A 222 23.17 43.88 -25.10
CA ALA A 222 24.53 43.60 -25.52
C ALA A 222 24.83 44.39 -26.82
N PRO A 223 26.03 44.94 -27.00
CA PRO A 223 26.36 45.69 -28.21
C PRO A 223 26.33 44.74 -29.42
N HIS A 224 25.57 45.13 -30.45
CA HIS A 224 25.54 44.47 -31.76
C HIS A 224 26.96 44.38 -32.36
N PRO A 225 27.35 43.25 -32.97
CA PRO A 225 28.58 43.18 -33.74
C PRO A 225 28.44 44.04 -35.01
N GLN A 226 29.39 44.93 -35.24
CA GLN A 226 29.48 45.73 -36.47
C GLN A 226 29.67 44.81 -37.68
N VAL A 227 28.70 44.79 -38.59
CA VAL A 227 28.90 44.30 -39.96
C VAL A 227 28.88 45.53 -40.88
N ARG A 228 30.04 45.79 -41.50
CA ARG A 228 30.20 46.78 -42.58
C ARG A 228 29.39 46.36 -43.80
N GLY A 229 28.58 47.27 -44.36
CA GLY A 229 28.07 47.12 -45.74
C GLY A 229 26.98 48.10 -46.17
N GLY A 230 27.38 49.19 -46.82
CA GLY A 230 26.75 49.82 -48.01
C GLY A 230 25.22 49.96 -48.18
N VAL A 231 24.73 51.20 -47.95
CA VAL A 231 23.83 52.07 -48.74
C VAL A 231 22.66 51.49 -49.57
N GLY A 232 21.45 52.06 -49.31
CA GLY A 232 20.32 52.27 -50.24
C GLY A 232 19.06 51.51 -49.81
N GLY A 233 17.85 52.05 -49.64
CA GLY A 233 17.23 53.33 -49.98
C GLY A 233 15.79 53.03 -50.45
N GLY A 234 14.75 53.53 -49.76
CA GLY A 234 13.38 53.62 -50.32
C GLY A 234 12.20 53.17 -49.45
N GLY A 235 11.39 54.15 -49.01
CA GLY A 235 9.91 54.14 -49.05
C GLY A 235 9.10 53.37 -47.97
N PRO A 236 8.02 53.96 -47.39
CA PRO A 236 7.17 53.30 -46.40
C PRO A 236 6.03 52.50 -47.06
N LEU A 237 5.68 51.34 -46.48
CA LEU A 237 4.45 50.60 -46.80
C LEU A 237 3.55 50.59 -45.54
N GLU A 238 2.31 51.06 -45.72
CA GLU A 238 1.23 51.02 -44.72
C GLU A 238 0.84 49.58 -44.35
N GLU A 239 0.66 49.30 -43.05
CA GLU A 239 0.03 48.08 -42.53
C GLU A 239 -1.51 48.19 -42.60
N LEU A 240 -2.17 47.20 -43.19
CA LEU A 240 -3.62 47.02 -43.12
C LEU A 240 -4.02 46.40 -41.77
N PRO A 241 -5.20 46.75 -41.20
CA PRO A 241 -5.64 46.20 -39.91
C PRO A 241 -6.12 44.73 -40.04
N PRO A 242 -6.02 43.94 -38.94
CA PRO A 242 -6.40 42.52 -38.95
C PRO A 242 -7.94 42.31 -38.98
N PRO A 243 -8.42 41.18 -39.52
CA PRO A 243 -9.85 40.87 -39.61
C PRO A 243 -10.46 40.46 -38.25
N PRO A 244 -11.79 40.59 -38.06
CA PRO A 244 -12.46 40.27 -36.81
C PRO A 244 -12.57 38.75 -36.56
N PRO A 245 -12.67 38.30 -35.29
CA PRO A 245 -12.69 36.89 -34.93
C PRO A 245 -14.02 36.19 -35.28
N SER A 246 -13.92 34.93 -35.75
CA SER A 246 -15.05 34.06 -36.09
C SER A 246 -15.65 33.36 -34.85
N PRO A 247 -16.99 33.21 -34.74
CA PRO A 247 -17.67 32.76 -33.52
C PRO A 247 -17.74 31.23 -33.31
N TYR A 248 -16.92 30.41 -33.99
CA TYR A 248 -16.97 28.95 -33.83
C TYR A 248 -15.57 28.31 -33.75
N ALA A 249 -14.96 28.32 -32.55
CA ALA A 249 -13.83 27.45 -32.23
C ALA A 249 -13.95 26.94 -30.78
N ARG A 250 -14.07 25.61 -30.61
CA ARG A 250 -14.10 24.89 -29.33
C ARG A 250 -12.68 24.80 -28.73
N PRO A 251 -12.53 24.67 -27.39
CA PRO A 251 -11.22 24.71 -26.75
C PRO A 251 -10.43 23.44 -27.07
N ARG A 252 -9.28 23.62 -27.74
CA ARG A 252 -8.22 22.63 -27.86
C ARG A 252 -7.15 22.93 -26.82
N HIS A 253 -6.50 21.87 -26.34
CA HIS A 253 -5.31 21.82 -25.49
C HIS A 253 -4.30 22.97 -25.71
N PRO A 254 -3.52 23.36 -24.68
CA PRO A 254 -2.49 24.39 -24.83
C PRO A 254 -1.45 23.98 -25.89
N PRO A 255 -0.87 24.95 -26.60
CA PRO A 255 -0.03 24.68 -27.76
C PRO A 255 1.29 24.02 -27.35
N ALA A 256 1.63 22.93 -28.04
CA ALA A 256 2.98 22.42 -28.13
C ALA A 256 3.84 23.46 -28.88
N LEU A 257 4.89 23.98 -28.23
CA LEU A 257 5.91 24.82 -28.86
C LEU A 257 6.90 23.90 -29.60
N LEU A 258 6.96 24.00 -30.93
CA LEU A 258 8.03 23.41 -31.75
C LEU A 258 9.08 24.47 -32.08
N MET A 259 10.28 24.24 -31.53
CA MET A 259 11.65 24.55 -31.95
C MET A 259 11.95 25.78 -32.81
N GLY A 260 12.85 26.64 -32.31
CA GLY A 260 13.70 27.54 -33.09
C GLY A 260 15.13 27.50 -32.52
N ASP A 261 16.07 27.20 -33.41
CA ASP A 261 17.48 26.88 -33.16
C ASP A 261 18.32 28.10 -32.72
N GLN A 262 19.40 27.82 -31.96
CA GLN A 262 20.56 28.67 -31.64
C GLN A 262 20.36 29.93 -30.77
N GLY A 263 20.72 29.81 -29.48
CA GLY A 263 21.01 30.94 -28.61
C GLY A 263 20.61 30.67 -27.15
N GLY A 264 21.54 30.20 -26.34
CA GLY A 264 21.29 29.96 -24.92
C GLY A 264 21.00 31.27 -24.17
N TYR A 265 19.84 31.35 -23.51
CA TYR A 265 19.54 32.39 -22.53
C TYR A 265 19.58 31.80 -21.13
N VAL A 266 20.30 32.47 -20.22
CA VAL A 266 20.26 32.15 -18.79
C VAL A 266 19.27 33.10 -18.14
N VAL A 267 18.13 32.59 -17.70
CA VAL A 267 17.19 33.35 -16.87
C VAL A 267 17.49 33.04 -15.41
N VAL A 268 18.04 34.02 -14.69
CA VAL A 268 18.21 33.92 -13.23
C VAL A 268 16.95 34.48 -12.58
N VAL A 269 16.10 33.60 -12.05
CA VAL A 269 14.95 33.98 -11.24
C VAL A 269 15.37 33.98 -9.78
N THR A 270 15.47 35.15 -9.15
CA THR A 270 15.62 35.25 -7.71
C THR A 270 14.28 35.62 -7.08
N THR A 271 13.77 34.74 -6.23
CA THR A 271 12.64 35.05 -5.36
C THR A 271 13.19 35.64 -4.07
N THR A 272 12.76 36.85 -3.70
CA THR A 272 13.04 37.39 -2.37
C THR A 272 11.73 37.43 -1.61
N ARG A 273 11.64 36.64 -0.53
CA ARG A 273 10.61 36.82 0.51
C ARG A 273 11.18 37.78 1.56
N PRO A 274 10.45 38.81 2.01
CA PRO A 274 10.89 39.60 3.16
C PRO A 274 10.87 38.71 4.42
N GLY A 275 12.03 38.57 5.09
CA GLY A 275 12.13 37.95 6.42
C GLY A 275 12.94 36.64 6.55
N PHE A 276 13.52 36.10 5.49
CA PHE A 276 14.43 34.93 5.57
C PHE A 276 15.72 35.16 4.76
N PRO A 277 16.90 34.73 5.26
CA PRO A 277 18.15 34.86 4.51
C PRO A 277 18.15 33.94 3.28
N SER A 278 18.66 34.46 2.16
CA SER A 278 18.75 33.77 0.87
C SER A 278 19.62 32.52 0.93
N VAL A 279 19.06 31.34 0.64
CA VAL A 279 19.82 30.11 0.40
C VAL A 279 20.15 30.05 -1.09
N GLY A 280 21.44 30.14 -1.44
CA GLY A 280 21.91 30.12 -2.82
C GLY A 280 21.64 28.77 -3.50
N THR A 281 20.85 28.76 -4.56
CA THR A 281 20.67 27.61 -5.45
C THR A 281 21.83 27.54 -6.45
N LYS A 282 22.58 26.44 -6.43
CA LYS A 282 23.60 26.12 -7.46
C LYS A 282 22.90 25.75 -8.78
N PRO A 283 23.46 26.11 -9.95
CA PRO A 283 22.90 25.73 -11.24
C PRO A 283 23.03 24.22 -11.47
N PHE A 284 21.93 23.57 -11.88
CA PHE A 284 21.92 22.20 -12.39
C PHE A 284 22.38 22.22 -13.85
N LEU A 285 23.49 21.51 -14.15
CA LEU A 285 23.93 21.18 -15.50
C LEU A 285 23.48 19.75 -15.80
N GLY A 286 22.35 19.59 -16.49
CA GLY A 286 21.92 18.30 -17.03
C GLY A 286 22.49 18.13 -18.44
N GLY A 287 23.58 17.39 -18.60
CA GLY A 287 24.07 16.93 -19.89
C GLY A 287 23.39 15.61 -20.27
N VAL A 288 22.74 15.56 -21.44
CA VAL A 288 22.22 14.32 -22.02
C VAL A 288 23.33 13.70 -22.89
N GLY A 289 23.87 12.56 -22.46
CA GLY A 289 24.76 11.73 -23.27
C GLY A 289 23.96 10.83 -24.22
N ILE A 290 24.44 10.72 -25.44
CA ILE A 290 23.92 9.91 -26.55
C ILE A 290 24.24 8.43 -26.32
#